data_AF-A0A353CVG5-F1
#
_entry.id   AF-A0A353CVG5-F1
#
_cell.length_a   1.000
_cell.length_b   1.000
_cell.length_c   1.000
_cell.angle_alpha   90.00
_cell.angle_beta   90.00
_cell.angle_gamma   90.00
#
_symmetry.space_group_name_H-M   'P 1'
#
loop_
_entity.id
_entity.type
_entity.pdbx_description
1 polymer ?
#
loop_
_entity_poly.entity_id
_entity_poly.type
_entity_poly.pdbx_seq_one_letter_code
_entity_poly.pdbx_strand_id
1 'polypeptide(L)'
;MMTSTMALALILLAVLIGSFYYIVQAEGGWGELPRLMERVGIKIDQIQMPKSKLPIDDGAKLPSSLPEDYVSGKSRFSRGICVKDSDCYVGGCSGEVCGNEEGMGTTCEYSEDFPSEIKFECACVAKACGWRTK
;
A
#
# COMPACT_ATOMS: atom_id res chain seq x y z
N MET A 1 30.56 -33.05 -26.97
CA MET A 1 31.55 -32.47 -26.03
C MET A 1 31.32 -30.96 -25.97
N MET A 2 30.32 -30.50 -25.21
CA MET A 2 29.91 -29.07 -25.15
C MET A 2 29.35 -28.68 -23.77
N THR A 3 29.51 -29.53 -22.76
CA THR A 3 28.83 -29.39 -21.46
C THR A 3 29.66 -28.65 -20.40
N SER A 4 30.98 -28.60 -20.55
CA SER A 4 31.88 -28.03 -19.52
C SER A 4 31.91 -26.50 -19.52
N THR A 5 31.86 -25.87 -20.69
CA THR A 5 31.90 -24.40 -20.82
C THR A 5 30.61 -23.73 -20.37
N MET A 6 29.45 -24.37 -20.57
CA MET A 6 28.16 -23.82 -20.12
C MET A 6 28.00 -23.87 -18.60
N ALA A 7 28.52 -24.92 -17.95
CA ALA A 7 28.48 -25.04 -16.50
C ALA A 7 29.29 -23.93 -15.81
N LEU A 8 30.49 -23.63 -16.32
CA LEU A 8 31.33 -22.53 -15.82
C LEU A 8 30.67 -21.16 -15.99
N ALA A 9 30.00 -20.92 -17.13
CA ALA A 9 29.30 -19.66 -17.38
C ALA A 9 28.14 -19.43 -16.39
N LEU A 10 27.37 -20.48 -16.07
CA LEU A 10 26.26 -20.37 -15.12
C LEU A 10 26.72 -20.12 -13.69
N ILE A 11 27.83 -20.74 -13.26
CA ILE A 11 28.41 -20.52 -11.93
C ILE A 11 28.91 -19.08 -11.80
N LEU A 12 29.61 -18.56 -12.82
CA LEU A 12 30.08 -17.17 -12.82
C LEU A 12 28.91 -16.17 -12.79
N LEU A 13 27.82 -16.45 -13.54
CA LEU A 13 26.63 -15.60 -13.54
C LEU A 13 25.97 -15.56 -12.15
N ALA A 14 25.84 -16.71 -11.49
CA ALA A 14 25.25 -16.80 -10.15
C ALA A 14 26.07 -16.04 -9.09
N VAL A 15 27.40 -16.10 -9.16
CA VAL A 15 28.29 -15.35 -8.27
C VAL A 15 28.15 -13.84 -8.48
N LEU A 16 28.10 -13.39 -9.74
CA LEU A 16 27.93 -11.97 -10.06
C LEU A 16 26.58 -11.42 -9.58
N ILE A 17 25.48 -12.17 -9.80
CA ILE A 17 24.14 -11.78 -9.34
C ILE A 17 24.09 -11.73 -7.80
N GLY A 18 24.68 -12.72 -7.13
CA GLY A 18 24.75 -12.76 -5.66
C GLY A 18 25.52 -11.58 -5.08
N SER A 19 26.67 -11.22 -5.66
CA SER A 19 27.47 -10.07 -5.21
C SER A 19 26.74 -8.74 -5.41
N PHE A 20 26.02 -8.54 -6.52
CA PHE A 20 25.21 -7.33 -6.74
C PHE A 20 24.06 -7.23 -5.73
N TYR A 21 23.38 -8.35 -5.44
CA TYR A 21 22.29 -8.37 -4.47
C TYR A 21 22.78 -8.01 -3.05
N TYR A 22 23.98 -8.45 -2.69
CA TYR A 22 24.61 -8.13 -1.41
C TYR A 22 25.00 -6.64 -1.29
N ILE A 23 25.47 -6.04 -2.38
CA ILE A 23 25.81 -4.60 -2.42
C ILE A 23 24.54 -3.75 -2.24
N VAL A 24 23.43 -4.13 -2.89
CA VAL A 24 22.16 -3.38 -2.77
C VAL A 24 21.56 -3.44 -1.35
N GLN A 25 21.80 -4.50 -0.58
CA GLN A 25 21.35 -4.55 0.82
C GLN A 25 22.29 -3.85 1.81
N ALA A 26 23.58 -3.70 1.48
CA ALA A 26 24.56 -3.08 2.38
C ALA A 26 24.44 -1.55 2.44
N GLU A 27 23.87 -0.92 1.40
CA GLU A 27 23.47 0.49 1.44
C GLU A 27 22.11 0.62 2.14
N GLY A 28 22.16 0.42 3.45
CA GLY A 28 21.02 0.61 4.32
C GLY A 28 20.40 2.00 4.14
N GLY A 29 19.10 2.00 3.84
CA GLY A 29 18.21 3.04 4.32
C GLY A 29 17.77 4.04 3.27
N TRP A 30 16.48 3.97 2.95
CA TRP A 30 15.64 5.08 2.47
C TRP A 30 15.51 6.23 3.51
N GLY A 31 16.55 6.47 4.31
CA GLY A 31 16.56 7.40 5.44
C GLY A 31 17.09 8.80 5.12
N GLU A 32 17.63 9.05 3.93
CA GLU A 32 18.22 10.37 3.59
C GLU A 32 17.32 11.29 2.76
N LEU A 33 16.19 10.81 2.22
CA LEU A 33 15.26 11.68 1.49
C LEU A 33 14.69 12.86 2.32
N PRO A 34 14.47 12.74 3.66
CA PRO A 34 13.98 13.86 4.46
C PRO A 34 15.00 14.99 4.64
N ARG A 35 16.31 14.68 4.67
CA ARG A 35 17.36 15.69 4.97
C ARG A 35 17.74 16.56 3.78
N LEU A 36 17.50 16.09 2.56
CA LEU A 36 17.73 16.89 1.37
C LEU A 36 16.67 17.99 1.22
N MET A 37 15.43 17.75 1.64
CA MET A 37 14.33 18.73 1.54
C MET A 37 14.53 19.97 2.43
N GLU A 38 15.25 19.86 3.54
CA GLU A 38 15.52 20.99 4.45
C GLU A 38 16.58 21.95 3.89
N ARG A 39 17.52 21.45 3.08
CA ARG A 39 18.61 22.25 2.50
C ARG A 39 18.17 23.14 1.32
N VAL A 40 16.99 22.89 0.76
CA VAL A 40 16.44 23.64 -0.40
C VAL A 40 15.54 24.82 -0.01
N GLY A 41 15.41 25.14 1.29
CA GLY A 41 14.70 26.34 1.75
C GLY A 41 13.20 26.36 1.42
N ILE A 42 12.59 25.19 1.18
CA ILE A 42 11.15 25.09 0.96
C ILE A 42 10.45 25.23 2.31
N LYS A 43 9.95 26.43 2.59
CA LYS A 43 9.03 26.66 3.71
C LYS A 43 7.72 25.91 3.41
N ILE A 44 7.49 24.80 4.12
CA ILE A 44 6.24 24.02 4.07
C ILE A 44 5.07 24.79 4.75
N ASP A 45 5.29 26.01 5.21
CA ASP A 45 4.27 26.88 5.81
C ASP A 45 3.19 27.36 4.81
N GLN A 46 3.30 26.99 3.52
CA GLN A 46 2.36 27.40 2.46
C GLN A 46 1.66 26.24 1.76
N ILE A 47 1.89 24.98 2.16
CA ILE A 47 0.99 23.90 1.77
C ILE A 47 -0.22 23.98 2.68
N GLN A 48 -1.07 24.97 2.43
CA GLN A 48 -2.42 24.98 2.98
C GLN A 48 -3.14 23.80 2.34
N MET A 49 -3.10 22.65 3.02
CA MET A 49 -4.09 21.61 2.79
C MET A 49 -5.44 22.33 2.78
N PRO A 50 -6.26 22.20 1.73
CA PRO A 50 -7.61 22.70 1.80
C PRO A 50 -8.19 22.07 3.07
N LYS A 51 -8.55 22.89 4.05
CA LYS A 51 -9.48 22.49 5.09
C LYS A 51 -10.70 22.03 4.33
N SER A 52 -10.78 20.73 4.04
CA SER A 52 -12.03 20.08 3.75
C SER A 52 -12.83 20.35 5.01
N LYS A 53 -13.68 21.36 4.91
CA LYS A 53 -14.75 21.62 5.83
C LYS A 53 -15.70 20.44 5.60
N LEU A 54 -15.34 19.28 6.16
CA LEU A 54 -16.25 18.16 6.29
C LEU A 54 -17.36 18.71 7.20
N PRO A 55 -18.59 18.84 6.68
CA PRO A 55 -19.71 19.18 7.51
C PRO A 55 -19.85 18.06 8.55
N ILE A 56 -19.66 18.39 9.82
CA ILE A 56 -20.15 17.55 10.91
C ILE A 56 -21.63 17.90 11.01
N ASP A 57 -22.44 17.22 10.19
CA ASP A 57 -23.89 17.33 10.24
C ASP A 57 -24.41 16.29 11.24
N ASP A 58 -25.26 16.74 12.15
CA ASP A 58 -25.81 16.04 13.32
C ASP A 58 -26.79 14.89 12.99
N GLY A 59 -26.49 14.10 11.97
CA GLY A 59 -27.34 13.00 11.48
C GLY A 59 -26.95 12.49 10.10
N ALA A 60 -25.64 12.40 9.80
CA ALA A 60 -25.13 12.02 8.49
C ALA A 60 -25.64 10.63 8.05
N LYS A 61 -26.64 10.68 7.16
CA LYS A 61 -26.99 9.61 6.23
C LYS A 61 -25.72 9.15 5.54
N LEU A 62 -25.21 7.97 5.90
CA LEU A 62 -24.03 7.35 5.29
C LEU A 62 -24.13 7.53 3.77
N PRO A 63 -23.12 8.10 3.08
CA PRO A 63 -23.21 8.32 1.65
C PRO A 63 -23.53 6.98 0.98
N SER A 64 -24.62 6.94 0.23
CA SER A 64 -25.11 5.76 -0.46
C SER A 64 -24.14 5.22 -1.52
N SER A 65 -23.02 5.91 -1.74
CA SER A 65 -21.92 5.55 -2.63
C SER A 65 -20.61 5.73 -1.89
N LEU A 66 -19.75 4.70 -1.90
CA LEU A 66 -18.36 4.84 -1.45
C LEU A 66 -17.68 5.98 -2.21
N PRO A 67 -16.75 6.68 -1.56
CA PRO A 67 -15.78 7.51 -2.26
C PRO A 67 -15.07 6.70 -3.36
N GLU A 68 -14.89 7.32 -4.53
CA GLU A 68 -14.39 6.65 -5.75
C GLU A 68 -12.98 6.05 -5.57
N ASP A 69 -12.21 6.58 -4.64
CA ASP A 69 -10.90 6.07 -4.24
C ASP A 69 -10.96 4.67 -3.61
N TYR A 70 -12.03 4.32 -2.88
CA TYR A 70 -12.21 2.96 -2.34
C TYR A 70 -12.39 1.93 -3.45
N VAL A 71 -13.26 2.27 -4.41
CA VAL A 71 -13.56 1.40 -5.56
C VAL A 71 -12.37 1.30 -6.50
N SER A 72 -11.49 2.31 -6.53
CA SER A 72 -10.27 2.26 -7.37
C SER A 72 -9.07 1.54 -6.72
N GLY A 73 -9.20 1.06 -5.47
CA GLY A 73 -8.09 0.48 -4.71
C GLY A 73 -7.03 1.50 -4.28
N LYS A 74 -7.37 2.79 -4.29
CA LYS A 74 -6.49 3.92 -3.92
C LYS A 74 -6.84 4.55 -2.58
N SER A 75 -7.83 4.03 -1.87
CA SER A 75 -8.17 4.53 -0.54
C SER A 75 -7.00 4.34 0.43
N ARG A 76 -6.98 5.13 1.50
CA ARG A 76 -6.04 4.95 2.62
C ARG A 76 -6.17 3.58 3.32
N PHE A 77 -7.29 2.89 3.06
CA PHE A 77 -7.66 1.59 3.57
C PHE A 77 -7.35 0.43 2.60
N SER A 78 -6.70 0.72 1.48
CA SER A 78 -6.34 -0.23 0.44
C SER A 78 -4.82 -0.42 0.41
N ARG A 79 -4.34 -1.67 0.46
CA ARG A 79 -2.90 -1.97 0.45
C ARG A 79 -2.57 -3.17 -0.45
N GLY A 80 -1.48 -3.04 -1.18
CA GLY A 80 -0.88 -4.16 -1.91
C GLY A 80 -1.50 -4.45 -3.27
N ILE A 81 -0.83 -5.33 -4.00
CA ILE A 81 -1.12 -5.74 -5.37
C ILE A 81 -1.71 -7.15 -5.34
N CYS A 82 -2.66 -7.42 -6.22
CA CYS A 82 -3.37 -8.70 -6.30
C CYS A 82 -3.57 -9.16 -7.75
N VAL A 83 -3.84 -10.44 -7.93
CA VAL A 83 -4.22 -11.04 -9.22
C VAL A 83 -5.67 -11.49 -9.21
N LYS A 84 -6.17 -11.97 -8.07
CA LYS A 84 -7.53 -12.46 -7.87
C LYS A 84 -8.07 -12.04 -6.49
N ASP A 85 -9.39 -12.07 -6.32
CA ASP A 85 -10.05 -11.64 -5.09
C ASP A 85 -9.56 -12.37 -3.84
N SER A 86 -9.22 -13.66 -3.96
CA SER A 86 -8.70 -14.46 -2.85
C SER A 86 -7.30 -14.07 -2.38
N ASP A 87 -6.60 -13.19 -3.10
CA ASP A 87 -5.30 -12.66 -2.68
C ASP A 87 -5.47 -11.50 -1.69
N CYS A 88 -6.70 -11.03 -1.48
CA CYS A 88 -7.01 -9.90 -0.63
C CYS A 88 -7.73 -10.36 0.64
N TYR A 89 -7.31 -9.80 1.76
CA TYR A 89 -7.75 -10.14 3.10
C TYR A 89 -8.18 -8.88 3.83
N VAL A 90 -9.24 -9.01 4.63
CA VAL A 90 -9.61 -7.98 5.59
C VAL A 90 -8.64 -8.08 6.78
N GLY A 91 -8.07 -6.95 7.14
CA GLY A 91 -7.18 -6.79 8.28
C GLY A 91 -7.38 -5.43 8.93
N GLY A 92 -6.44 -5.06 9.78
CA GLY A 92 -6.59 -3.95 10.70
C GLY A 92 -7.35 -4.37 11.96
N CYS A 93 -7.17 -3.60 13.03
CA CYS A 93 -7.76 -3.96 14.32
C CYS A 93 -9.30 -3.91 14.32
N SER A 94 -9.89 -3.06 13.47
CA SER A 94 -11.34 -2.91 13.32
C SER A 94 -11.86 -3.49 11.98
N GLY A 95 -11.04 -4.26 11.26
CA GLY A 95 -11.39 -4.75 9.91
C GLY A 95 -11.39 -3.63 8.86
N GLU A 96 -10.68 -2.54 9.12
CA GLU A 96 -10.73 -1.35 8.28
C GLU A 96 -9.81 -1.41 7.06
N VAL A 97 -8.86 -2.35 7.00
CA VAL A 97 -7.87 -2.45 5.92
C VAL A 97 -8.19 -3.62 5.00
N CYS A 98 -8.22 -3.35 3.69
CA CYS A 98 -8.20 -4.38 2.65
C CYS A 98 -6.79 -4.48 2.08
N GLY A 99 -6.12 -5.60 2.35
CA GLY A 99 -4.70 -5.78 2.07
C GLY A 99 -4.39 -7.12 1.40
N ASN A 100 -3.22 -7.25 0.78
CA ASN A 100 -2.73 -8.53 0.25
C ASN A 100 -1.97 -9.38 1.30
N GLU A 101 -1.98 -8.96 2.56
CA GLU A 101 -1.31 -9.62 3.68
C GLU A 101 -2.35 -10.09 4.69
N GLU A 102 -2.35 -11.39 4.97
CA GLU A 102 -3.24 -11.99 5.95
C GLU A 102 -2.80 -11.61 7.38
N GLY A 103 -3.77 -11.28 8.24
CA GLY A 103 -3.49 -10.97 9.64
C GLY A 103 -2.80 -9.62 9.88
N MET A 104 -2.86 -8.70 8.90
CA MET A 104 -2.33 -7.35 9.07
C MET A 104 -2.94 -6.67 10.31
N GLY A 105 -2.09 -6.28 11.26
CA GLY A 105 -2.50 -5.53 12.45
C GLY A 105 -2.21 -4.04 12.30
N THR A 106 -3.17 -3.20 12.65
CA THR A 106 -3.02 -1.73 12.77
C THR A 106 -3.21 -1.32 14.23
N THR A 107 -2.91 -0.05 14.54
CA THR A 107 -3.37 0.53 15.79
C THR A 107 -4.90 0.54 15.82
N CYS A 108 -5.49 0.22 16.97
CA CYS A 108 -6.94 0.14 17.17
C CYS A 108 -7.57 1.53 17.31
N GLU A 109 -7.45 2.34 16.26
CA GLU A 109 -8.14 3.61 16.15
C GLU A 109 -9.40 3.38 15.32
N TYR A 110 -10.55 3.75 15.85
CA TYR A 110 -11.82 3.68 15.13
C TYR A 110 -12.14 5.03 14.50
N SER A 111 -12.64 5.00 13.27
CA SER A 111 -13.16 6.19 12.58
C SER A 111 -14.43 5.85 11.82
N GLU A 112 -15.38 6.79 11.77
CA GLU A 112 -16.68 6.60 11.13
C GLU A 112 -16.59 6.48 9.59
N ASP A 113 -15.46 6.86 9.00
CA ASP A 113 -15.19 6.74 7.57
C ASP A 113 -14.72 5.34 7.16
N PHE A 114 -14.64 4.40 8.10
CA PHE A 114 -14.24 3.03 7.80
C PHE A 114 -15.24 2.36 6.84
N PRO A 115 -14.73 1.59 5.87
CA PRO A 115 -15.61 0.79 5.01
C PRO A 115 -16.31 -0.26 5.85
N SER A 116 -17.64 -0.20 5.90
CA SER A 116 -18.45 -1.21 6.59
C SER A 116 -18.45 -2.54 5.82
N GLU A 117 -17.98 -3.60 6.46
CA GLU A 117 -18.07 -4.98 5.93
C GLU A 117 -19.52 -5.45 5.68
N ILE A 118 -20.53 -4.75 6.19
CA ILE A 118 -21.94 -5.04 5.89
C ILE A 118 -22.27 -4.68 4.44
N LYS A 119 -21.70 -3.58 3.93
CA LYS A 119 -22.00 -3.03 2.59
C LYS A 119 -20.91 -3.32 1.57
N PHE A 120 -19.70 -3.59 2.04
CA PHE A 120 -18.51 -3.71 1.21
C PHE A 120 -17.80 -5.03 1.44
N GLU A 121 -17.05 -5.45 0.43
CA GLU A 121 -16.15 -6.58 0.50
C GLU A 121 -14.76 -6.18 0.00
N CYS A 122 -13.74 -6.81 0.60
CA CYS A 122 -12.36 -6.67 0.17
C CYS A 122 -12.11 -7.59 -1.03
N ALA A 123 -11.66 -7.03 -2.14
CA ALA A 123 -11.50 -7.74 -3.41
C ALA A 123 -10.34 -7.17 -4.23
N CYS A 124 -9.99 -7.85 -5.32
CA CYS A 124 -8.96 -7.40 -6.23
C CYS A 124 -9.55 -6.44 -7.27
N VAL A 125 -9.31 -5.14 -7.10
CA VAL A 125 -9.84 -4.11 -8.00
C VAL A 125 -8.69 -3.37 -8.67
N ALA A 126 -8.70 -3.32 -10.00
CA ALA A 126 -7.64 -2.70 -10.80
C ALA A 126 -6.22 -3.18 -10.44
N LYS A 127 -6.06 -4.47 -10.10
CA LYS A 127 -4.80 -5.11 -9.66
C LYS A 127 -4.29 -4.65 -8.29
N ALA A 128 -5.12 -4.00 -7.47
CA ALA A 128 -4.83 -3.66 -6.08
C ALA A 128 -5.92 -4.18 -5.15
N CYS A 129 -5.57 -4.50 -3.90
CA CYS A 129 -6.60 -4.87 -2.93
C CYS A 129 -7.39 -3.62 -2.51
N GLY A 130 -8.69 -3.64 -2.79
CA GLY A 130 -9.59 -2.51 -2.62
C GLY A 130 -10.95 -2.92 -2.12
N TRP A 131 -11.71 -1.94 -1.63
CA TRP A 131 -13.07 -2.14 -1.17
C TRP A 131 -14.04 -1.97 -2.33
N ARG A 132 -14.91 -2.96 -2.56
CA ARG A 132 -16.01 -2.85 -3.53
C ARG A 132 -17.36 -3.07 -2.85
N THR A 133 -18.42 -2.55 -3.45
CA THR A 133 -19.80 -2.87 -3.04
C THR A 133 -20.09 -4.35 -3.19
N LYS A 134 -20.72 -4.94 -2.18
CA LYS A 134 -21.32 -6.28 -2.28
C LYS A 134 -22.50 -6.29 -3.24
#